data_AF-A0A8J6Y448-F1
#
_entry.id   AF-A0A8J6Y448-F1
#
_cell.length_a   1.000
_cell.length_b   1.000
_cell.length_c   1.000
_cell.angle_alpha   90.00
_cell.angle_beta   90.00
_cell.angle_gamma   90.00
#
_symmetry.space_group_name_H-M   'P 1'
#
loop_
_entity.id
_entity.type
_entity.pdbx_description
1 polymer ?
#
loop_
_entity_poly.entity_id
_entity_poly.type
_entity_poly.pdbx_seq_one_letter_code
_entity_poly.pdbx_strand_id
1 'polypeptide(L)'
;MIASRIFQLRHLVAVLAVFAVWATALHAGDKPLTFEDLMKFRQIQDASISEDGAWIAYALIPDRGDGEAVAQSTTSDTIFRIERGDDPVISADGRWVAAVITPTLEESEKAKAEKGKKNGAKKDDDEPKNGLSLLDLRDGSEQRIEEVEAFAFSDDGRWLAYKHYEEKEKPDKDAEEDPKEATQEDDKDKKKEPEVGTTLKLRDLTTGEDLTIEHVSEFVFAEEAPVLVYAVSAPEGEGNGLFARRLDGNRTSDSPLHTAENGLYTHLIWAREATHLAFVAAVLDDEGEPGDAEIWVWRGKGDAERTASRDDAPDGWTVPSENELSWSRDGQRLFFGFRPVEEDQDDKDTGGDEGDDPPFDAYDFDALLDTREVDVWHWNDPRINSNQKERWEEHEENRVYRAVVHIKSGRVVALADLEMPQVRPSDNPRVALGGSDVPYLKEITWNGQFSDLYVVDLKTGERHQVEQRVASGRSRAGSLSPDGRFVIFYNDGDWHLYDVKKKKLENLTDGIEVSFANEDHDYPMDPPGYGLSEWLADSSAVFIYDKYDIWRVPTDGGQPTCLTAGEGRKSDTVFRVIDLDPDEETIAQDGQLLLEAYHDLEKHDALFSIGSS
;
A
#
# COMPACT_ATOMS: atom_id res chain seq x y z
N MET A 1 70.08 -57.22 -3.49
CA MET A 1 69.89 -55.91 -2.80
C MET A 1 69.80 -54.70 -3.74
N ILE A 2 70.16 -54.78 -5.03
CA ILE A 2 70.05 -53.63 -5.96
C ILE A 2 68.69 -53.59 -6.70
N ALA A 3 68.09 -54.75 -7.00
CA ALA A 3 66.81 -54.82 -7.72
C ALA A 3 65.59 -54.30 -6.92
N SER A 4 65.63 -54.35 -5.57
CA SER A 4 64.52 -53.89 -4.72
C SER A 4 64.48 -52.36 -4.56
N ARG A 5 65.61 -51.66 -4.75
CA ARG A 5 65.66 -50.18 -4.67
C ARG A 5 65.20 -49.47 -5.95
N ILE A 6 65.26 -50.13 -7.11
CA ILE A 6 64.80 -49.55 -8.38
C ILE A 6 63.28 -49.58 -8.52
N PHE A 7 62.61 -50.57 -7.90
CA PHE A 7 61.16 -50.70 -7.94
C PHE A 7 60.46 -49.65 -7.04
N GLN A 8 61.05 -49.32 -5.89
CA GLN A 8 60.49 -48.28 -5.00
C GLN A 8 60.67 -46.85 -5.54
N LEU A 9 61.69 -46.59 -6.37
CA LEU A 9 61.88 -45.27 -6.99
C LEU A 9 60.89 -45.00 -8.13
N ARG A 10 60.43 -46.04 -8.84
CA ARG A 10 59.43 -45.93 -9.91
C ARG A 10 58.01 -45.66 -9.40
N HIS A 11 57.67 -46.16 -8.21
CA HIS A 11 56.37 -45.86 -7.60
C HIS A 11 56.34 -44.49 -6.91
N LEU A 12 57.47 -43.99 -6.40
CA LEU A 12 57.53 -42.64 -5.84
C LEU A 12 57.37 -41.54 -6.91
N VAL A 13 57.94 -41.74 -8.11
CA VAL A 13 57.81 -40.78 -9.23
C VAL A 13 56.41 -40.83 -9.87
N ALA A 14 55.76 -42.00 -9.91
CA ALA A 14 54.39 -42.13 -10.42
C ALA A 14 53.33 -41.51 -9.47
N VAL A 15 53.54 -41.59 -8.15
CA VAL A 15 52.63 -40.97 -7.16
C VAL A 15 52.81 -39.44 -7.12
N LEU A 16 54.04 -38.93 -7.33
CA LEU A 16 54.28 -37.48 -7.45
C LEU A 16 53.73 -36.89 -8.76
N ALA A 17 53.67 -37.65 -9.86
CA ALA A 17 53.07 -37.19 -11.10
C ALA A 17 51.52 -37.17 -11.05
N VAL A 18 50.88 -38.05 -10.28
CA VAL A 18 49.41 -38.02 -10.07
C VAL A 18 49.00 -36.89 -9.12
N PHE A 19 49.83 -36.53 -8.14
CA PHE A 19 49.58 -35.33 -7.31
C PHE A 19 49.81 -34.00 -8.04
N ALA A 20 50.64 -33.97 -9.08
CA ALA A 20 50.87 -32.77 -9.89
C ALA A 20 49.73 -32.47 -10.89
N VAL A 21 48.88 -33.44 -11.21
CA VAL A 21 47.71 -33.26 -12.10
C VAL A 21 46.46 -32.81 -11.33
N TRP A 22 46.42 -32.98 -10.00
CA TRP A 22 45.34 -32.48 -9.13
C TRP A 22 45.61 -31.10 -8.53
N ALA A 23 46.76 -30.48 -8.83
CA ALA A 23 47.11 -29.13 -8.38
C ALA A 23 46.76 -28.03 -9.40
N THR A 24 45.99 -28.35 -10.43
CA THR A 24 45.28 -27.36 -11.26
C THR A 24 43.79 -27.33 -10.88
N ALA A 25 43.52 -27.25 -9.57
CA ALA A 25 42.34 -26.52 -9.15
C ALA A 25 42.56 -25.10 -9.66
N LEU A 26 41.92 -24.79 -10.80
CA LEU A 26 41.68 -23.44 -11.25
C LEU A 26 41.30 -22.64 -10.00
N HIS A 27 42.20 -21.76 -9.57
CA HIS A 27 41.77 -20.55 -8.90
C HIS A 27 40.88 -19.86 -9.93
N ALA A 28 39.58 -20.12 -9.87
CA ALA A 28 38.60 -19.17 -10.34
C ALA A 28 38.82 -17.96 -9.44
N GLY A 29 39.74 -17.09 -9.84
CA GLY A 29 39.89 -15.78 -9.22
C GLY A 29 38.54 -15.10 -9.32
N ASP A 30 38.16 -14.38 -8.27
CA ASP A 30 36.88 -13.68 -8.20
C ASP A 30 36.68 -12.88 -9.50
N LYS A 31 35.65 -13.26 -10.28
CA LYS A 31 35.29 -12.53 -11.51
C LYS A 31 34.97 -11.09 -11.07
N PRO A 32 35.56 -10.05 -11.68
CA PRO A 32 35.17 -8.68 -11.38
C PRO A 32 33.67 -8.52 -11.61
N LEU A 33 32.97 -7.98 -10.61
CA LEU A 33 31.54 -7.68 -10.70
C LEU A 33 31.31 -6.71 -11.87
N THR A 34 30.50 -7.12 -12.84
CA THR A 34 30.14 -6.29 -14.00
C THR A 34 28.79 -5.61 -13.75
N PHE A 35 28.48 -4.56 -14.53
CA PHE A 35 27.14 -3.94 -14.51
C PHE A 35 26.03 -4.94 -14.86
N GLU A 36 26.32 -5.90 -15.75
CA GLU A 36 25.39 -7.00 -16.06
C GLU A 36 25.18 -7.93 -14.86
N ASP A 37 26.20 -8.13 -14.02
CA ASP A 37 26.05 -8.92 -12.79
C ASP A 37 25.23 -8.15 -11.74
N LEU A 38 25.33 -6.82 -11.68
CA LEU A 38 24.48 -5.97 -10.82
C LEU A 38 23.01 -6.04 -11.22
N MET A 39 22.69 -5.99 -12.52
CA MET A 39 21.31 -6.10 -13.00
C MET A 39 20.63 -7.44 -12.66
N LYS A 40 21.44 -8.49 -12.43
CA LYS A 40 20.97 -9.84 -12.08
C LYS A 40 20.86 -10.08 -10.58
N PHE A 41 21.26 -9.12 -9.76
CA PHE A 41 21.15 -9.25 -8.32
C PHE A 41 19.68 -9.32 -7.93
N ARG A 42 19.30 -10.37 -7.20
CA ARG A 42 17.92 -10.61 -6.79
C ARG A 42 17.71 -10.10 -5.38
N GLN A 43 16.62 -9.37 -5.19
CA GLN A 43 16.15 -8.92 -3.89
C GLN A 43 14.99 -9.80 -3.44
N ILE A 44 14.90 -10.01 -2.13
CA ILE A 44 13.73 -10.63 -1.52
C ILE A 44 12.68 -9.53 -1.35
N GLN A 45 11.48 -9.78 -1.86
CA GLN A 45 10.32 -8.90 -1.73
C GLN A 45 9.10 -9.73 -1.28
N ASP A 46 8.09 -9.06 -0.73
CA ASP A 46 6.76 -9.60 -0.45
C ASP A 46 6.77 -10.95 0.30
N ALA A 47 7.55 -10.98 1.37
CA ALA A 47 7.69 -12.18 2.18
C ALA A 47 6.43 -12.44 3.01
N SER A 48 5.87 -13.63 2.89
CA SER A 48 4.75 -14.14 3.68
C SER A 48 5.19 -15.36 4.48
N ILE A 49 4.67 -15.52 5.70
CA ILE A 49 4.87 -16.71 6.54
C ILE A 49 3.54 -17.41 6.78
N SER A 50 3.52 -18.74 6.81
CA SER A 50 2.32 -19.49 7.19
C SER A 50 2.01 -19.29 8.68
N GLU A 51 0.74 -19.39 9.08
CA GLU A 51 0.34 -19.20 10.48
C GLU A 51 1.07 -20.12 11.47
N ASP A 52 1.42 -21.33 11.03
CA ASP A 52 2.17 -22.31 11.81
C ASP A 52 3.70 -22.12 11.73
N GLY A 53 4.17 -21.15 10.94
CA GLY A 53 5.58 -20.86 10.69
C GLY A 53 6.33 -21.95 9.91
N ALA A 54 5.65 -22.97 9.37
CA ALA A 54 6.27 -24.10 8.68
C ALA A 54 6.74 -23.75 7.26
N TRP A 55 6.21 -22.69 6.67
CA TRP A 55 6.52 -22.21 5.32
C TRP A 55 6.74 -20.71 5.29
N ILE A 56 7.69 -20.29 4.47
CA ILE A 56 7.91 -18.89 4.08
C ILE A 56 7.79 -18.84 2.56
N ALA A 57 7.01 -17.90 2.05
CA ALA A 57 6.94 -17.57 0.63
C ALA A 57 7.53 -16.17 0.41
N TYR A 58 8.25 -15.96 -0.69
CA TYR A 58 8.84 -14.66 -1.02
C TYR A 58 9.15 -14.54 -2.51
N ALA A 59 9.13 -13.33 -3.04
CA ALA A 59 9.55 -13.04 -4.41
C ALA A 59 11.07 -12.79 -4.49
N LEU A 60 11.71 -13.32 -5.53
CA LEU A 60 13.12 -13.09 -5.86
C LEU A 60 13.22 -12.27 -7.15
N ILE A 61 13.18 -10.95 -6.99
CA ILE A 61 13.08 -10.00 -8.10
C ILE A 61 14.46 -9.44 -8.47
N PRO A 62 14.94 -9.63 -9.71
CA PRO A 62 16.17 -8.99 -10.17
C PRO A 62 15.92 -7.51 -10.50
N ASP A 63 16.98 -6.68 -10.42
CA ASP A 63 16.92 -5.28 -10.90
C ASP A 63 16.49 -5.18 -12.38
N ARG A 64 16.91 -6.14 -13.21
CA ARG A 64 16.39 -6.30 -14.58
C ARG A 64 16.33 -7.76 -14.99
N GLY A 65 15.13 -8.27 -15.19
CA GLY A 65 14.86 -9.62 -15.68
C GLY A 65 13.53 -10.15 -15.18
N ASP A 66 13.27 -11.42 -15.47
CA ASP A 66 12.10 -12.12 -14.95
C ASP A 66 12.40 -12.64 -13.53
N GLY A 67 11.49 -12.34 -12.59
CA GLY A 67 11.53 -12.80 -11.20
C GLY A 67 11.05 -14.25 -11.03
N GLU A 68 11.02 -14.69 -9.79
CA GLU A 68 10.35 -15.94 -9.40
C GLU A 68 9.87 -15.84 -7.94
N ALA A 69 8.73 -16.46 -7.63
CA ALA A 69 8.31 -16.66 -6.26
C ALA A 69 8.88 -17.98 -5.75
N VAL A 70 9.26 -18.02 -4.48
CA VAL A 70 9.83 -19.17 -3.80
C VAL A 70 8.97 -19.49 -2.60
N ALA A 71 8.59 -20.75 -2.45
CA ALA A 71 7.99 -21.27 -1.22
C ALA A 71 8.97 -22.25 -0.57
N GLN A 72 9.41 -21.94 0.64
CA GLN A 72 10.47 -22.65 1.34
C GLN A 72 9.98 -23.14 2.69
N SER A 73 10.24 -24.42 2.98
CA SER A 73 9.95 -25.00 4.28
C SER A 73 10.96 -24.51 5.33
N THR A 74 10.49 -24.19 6.53
CA THR A 74 11.35 -23.82 7.67
C THR A 74 11.80 -25.04 8.48
N THR A 75 11.17 -26.20 8.23
CA THR A 75 11.40 -27.45 8.98
C THR A 75 12.11 -28.52 8.15
N SER A 76 12.30 -28.29 6.85
CA SER A 76 12.97 -29.20 5.92
C SER A 76 13.71 -28.44 4.81
N ASP A 77 14.50 -29.14 3.99
CA ASP A 77 15.20 -28.55 2.83
C ASP A 77 14.29 -28.39 1.58
N THR A 78 12.97 -28.57 1.72
CA THR A 78 12.03 -28.48 0.59
C THR A 78 11.84 -27.03 0.14
N ILE A 79 11.99 -26.82 -1.18
CA ILE A 79 11.82 -25.53 -1.84
C ILE A 79 11.04 -25.75 -3.15
N PHE A 80 9.98 -24.98 -3.33
CA PHE A 80 9.24 -24.86 -4.58
C PHE A 80 9.46 -23.49 -5.20
N ARG A 81 9.37 -23.41 -6.54
CA ARG A 81 9.64 -22.20 -7.31
C ARG A 81 8.54 -22.00 -8.35
N ILE A 82 8.07 -20.77 -8.47
CA ILE A 82 7.07 -20.33 -9.44
C ILE A 82 7.75 -19.33 -10.36
N GLU A 83 8.00 -19.73 -11.61
CA GLU A 83 8.65 -18.87 -12.60
C GLU A 83 7.78 -17.64 -12.90
N ARG A 84 8.38 -16.44 -12.87
CA ARG A 84 7.68 -15.15 -12.97
C ARG A 84 6.66 -14.90 -11.86
N GLY A 85 6.74 -15.67 -10.78
CA GLY A 85 5.96 -15.45 -9.57
C GLY A 85 6.36 -14.16 -8.88
N ASP A 86 5.37 -13.41 -8.45
CA ASP A 86 5.46 -12.19 -7.64
C ASP A 86 4.34 -12.18 -6.59
N ASP A 87 4.44 -11.32 -5.58
CA ASP A 87 3.43 -11.16 -4.50
C ASP A 87 2.86 -12.50 -3.95
N PRO A 88 3.69 -13.43 -3.45
CA PRO A 88 3.19 -14.73 -3.03
C PRO A 88 2.41 -14.66 -1.71
N VAL A 89 1.20 -15.20 -1.72
CA VAL A 89 0.31 -15.30 -0.56
C VAL A 89 0.11 -16.77 -0.18
N ILE A 90 0.28 -17.08 1.11
CA ILE A 90 0.03 -18.41 1.66
C ILE A 90 -1.42 -18.48 2.17
N SER A 91 -2.15 -19.56 1.86
CA SER A 91 -3.49 -19.78 2.43
C SER A 91 -3.40 -19.98 3.95
N ALA A 92 -4.43 -19.57 4.69
CA ALA A 92 -4.45 -19.68 6.16
C ALA A 92 -4.24 -21.12 6.68
N ASP A 93 -4.70 -22.13 5.94
CA ASP A 93 -4.47 -23.54 6.26
C ASP A 93 -3.02 -24.04 5.98
N GLY A 94 -2.14 -23.17 5.49
CA GLY A 94 -0.73 -23.44 5.20
C GLY A 94 -0.50 -24.42 4.05
N ARG A 95 -1.52 -24.70 3.23
CA ARG A 95 -1.45 -25.72 2.18
C ARG A 95 -1.13 -25.16 0.80
N TRP A 96 -1.58 -23.96 0.50
CA TRP A 96 -1.50 -23.39 -0.84
C TRP A 96 -0.65 -22.12 -0.87
N VAL A 97 0.03 -21.91 -1.99
CA VAL A 97 0.62 -20.61 -2.33
C VAL A 97 -0.01 -20.13 -3.63
N ALA A 98 -0.57 -18.93 -3.58
CA ALA A 98 -0.96 -18.20 -4.77
C ALA A 98 0.10 -17.13 -5.07
N ALA A 99 0.51 -16.97 -6.33
CA ALA A 99 1.46 -15.94 -6.73
C ALA A 99 1.03 -15.33 -8.07
N VAL A 100 1.18 -14.02 -8.19
CA VAL A 100 0.96 -13.30 -9.45
C VAL A 100 1.99 -13.77 -10.46
N ILE A 101 1.56 -14.10 -11.68
CA ILE A 101 2.46 -14.38 -12.80
C ILE A 101 2.59 -13.13 -13.64
N THR A 102 3.74 -12.47 -13.56
CA THR A 102 4.00 -11.26 -14.34
C THR A 102 4.28 -11.61 -15.80
N PRO A 103 3.93 -10.72 -16.75
CA PRO A 103 4.43 -10.79 -18.12
C PRO A 103 5.96 -10.85 -18.15
N THR A 104 6.51 -11.41 -19.22
CA THR A 104 7.98 -11.38 -19.40
C THR A 104 8.47 -9.95 -19.56
N LEU A 105 9.71 -9.68 -19.14
CA LEU A 105 10.37 -8.41 -19.40
C LEU A 105 10.37 -8.06 -20.90
N GLU A 106 10.49 -9.07 -21.77
CA GLU A 106 10.44 -8.86 -23.22
C GLU A 106 9.07 -8.34 -23.69
N GLU A 107 7.97 -8.93 -23.21
CA GLU A 107 6.59 -8.49 -23.52
C GLU A 107 6.36 -7.07 -23.02
N SER A 108 6.74 -6.79 -21.76
CA SER A 108 6.60 -5.47 -21.14
C SER A 108 7.43 -4.39 -21.87
N GLU A 109 8.66 -4.68 -22.26
CA GLU A 109 9.50 -3.74 -23.01
C GLU A 109 8.99 -3.50 -24.44
N LYS A 110 8.46 -4.53 -25.11
CA LYS A 110 7.80 -4.36 -26.42
C LYS A 110 6.57 -3.48 -26.30
N ALA A 111 5.72 -3.72 -25.30
CA ALA A 111 4.53 -2.91 -25.04
C ALA A 111 4.90 -1.43 -24.80
N LYS A 112 5.90 -1.16 -23.93
CA LYS A 112 6.42 0.19 -23.67
C LYS A 112 6.98 0.86 -24.93
N ALA A 113 7.78 0.13 -25.72
CA ALA A 113 8.36 0.65 -26.96
C ALA A 113 7.30 0.96 -28.03
N GLU A 114 6.17 0.24 -28.05
CA GLU A 114 5.04 0.53 -28.92
C GLU A 114 4.22 1.73 -28.42
N LYS A 115 3.98 1.87 -27.12
CA LYS A 115 3.30 3.02 -26.49
C LYS A 115 4.05 4.33 -26.80
N GLY A 116 5.38 4.31 -26.66
CA GLY A 116 6.24 5.46 -26.95
C GLY A 116 6.31 5.89 -28.43
N LYS A 117 5.94 5.03 -29.38
CA LYS A 117 5.91 5.36 -30.82
C LYS A 117 4.59 5.99 -31.28
N LYS A 118 3.53 5.89 -30.48
CA LYS A 118 2.18 6.35 -30.83
C LYS A 118 1.72 7.55 -29.97
N ASN A 119 2.62 8.45 -29.58
CA ASN A 119 2.31 9.61 -28.71
C ASN A 119 1.46 9.23 -27.47
N GLY A 120 1.71 8.08 -26.84
CA GLY A 120 0.93 7.63 -25.66
C GLY A 120 -0.46 7.07 -25.96
N ALA A 121 -0.96 7.11 -27.20
CA ALA A 121 -2.33 6.74 -27.56
C ALA A 121 -2.62 5.22 -27.64
N LYS A 122 -1.81 4.35 -27.01
CA LYS A 122 -2.18 2.93 -26.84
C LYS A 122 -2.98 2.86 -25.55
N LYS A 123 -4.27 2.51 -25.64
CA LYS A 123 -5.14 2.25 -24.48
C LYS A 123 -4.48 1.20 -23.59
N ASP A 124 -4.63 1.33 -22.28
CA ASP A 124 -4.04 0.41 -21.28
C ASP A 124 -4.47 -1.07 -21.53
N ASP A 125 -5.58 -1.26 -22.24
CA ASP A 125 -6.11 -2.55 -22.72
C ASP A 125 -5.17 -3.41 -23.58
N ASP A 126 -4.14 -2.82 -24.21
CA ASP A 126 -3.17 -3.55 -25.05
C ASP A 126 -1.90 -3.97 -24.27
N GLU A 127 -1.85 -3.70 -22.96
CA GLU A 127 -0.74 -4.10 -22.12
C GLU A 127 -0.79 -5.60 -21.79
N PRO A 128 0.38 -6.27 -21.69
CA PRO A 128 0.44 -7.66 -21.26
C PRO A 128 -0.21 -7.84 -19.88
N LYS A 129 -1.19 -8.74 -19.80
CA LYS A 129 -1.96 -8.99 -18.59
C LYS A 129 -1.25 -9.99 -17.66
N ASN A 130 -1.44 -9.80 -16.36
CA ASN A 130 -0.96 -10.73 -15.34
C ASN A 130 -1.75 -12.05 -15.37
N GLY A 131 -1.14 -13.11 -14.84
CA GLY A 131 -1.81 -14.37 -14.53
C GLY A 131 -1.71 -14.70 -13.04
N LEU A 132 -2.18 -15.89 -12.68
CA LEU A 132 -2.12 -16.44 -11.32
C LEU A 132 -1.55 -17.85 -11.35
N SER A 133 -0.66 -18.16 -10.41
CA SER A 133 -0.22 -19.52 -10.14
C SER A 133 -0.71 -19.97 -8.77
N LEU A 134 -1.25 -21.18 -8.71
CA LEU A 134 -1.69 -21.85 -7.49
C LEU A 134 -0.87 -23.12 -7.29
N LEU A 135 -0.06 -23.14 -6.24
CA LEU A 135 0.88 -24.20 -5.89
C LEU A 135 0.41 -24.96 -4.64
N ASP A 136 0.31 -26.29 -4.70
CA ASP A 136 0.05 -27.16 -3.53
C ASP A 136 1.37 -27.49 -2.82
N LEU A 137 1.54 -27.04 -1.57
CA LEU A 137 2.76 -27.23 -0.79
C LEU A 137 3.00 -28.68 -0.34
N ARG A 138 2.03 -29.58 -0.52
CA ARG A 138 2.19 -31.00 -0.13
C ARG A 138 3.00 -31.78 -1.15
N ASP A 139 2.86 -31.47 -2.43
CA ASP A 139 3.49 -32.21 -3.53
C ASP A 139 4.18 -31.33 -4.59
N GLY A 140 4.01 -30.00 -4.52
CA GLY A 140 4.59 -29.05 -5.46
C GLY A 140 3.85 -28.98 -6.79
N SER A 141 2.62 -29.50 -6.88
CA SER A 141 1.80 -29.37 -8.09
C SER A 141 1.36 -27.92 -8.30
N GLU A 142 1.50 -27.43 -9.53
CA GLU A 142 1.24 -26.04 -9.91
C GLU A 142 0.10 -25.98 -10.94
N GLN A 143 -0.81 -25.02 -10.76
CA GLN A 143 -1.84 -24.67 -11.72
C GLN A 143 -1.68 -23.20 -12.12
N ARG A 144 -1.57 -22.92 -13.42
CA ARG A 144 -1.51 -21.55 -13.94
C ARG A 144 -2.83 -21.15 -14.58
N ILE A 145 -3.26 -19.94 -14.29
CA ILE A 145 -4.49 -19.31 -14.76
C ILE A 145 -4.06 -18.01 -15.44
N GLU A 146 -4.48 -17.82 -16.69
CA GLU A 146 -4.13 -16.64 -17.48
C GLU A 146 -5.10 -15.48 -17.21
N GLU A 147 -4.62 -14.25 -17.44
CA GLU A 147 -5.43 -13.03 -17.40
C GLU A 147 -6.23 -12.87 -16.10
N VAL A 148 -5.54 -12.89 -14.96
CA VAL A 148 -6.12 -12.64 -13.62
C VAL A 148 -5.71 -11.27 -13.14
N GLU A 149 -6.71 -10.44 -12.84
CA GLU A 149 -6.56 -9.06 -12.37
C GLU A 149 -6.38 -9.00 -10.85
N ALA A 150 -7.15 -9.79 -10.11
CA ALA A 150 -7.13 -9.80 -8.65
C ALA A 150 -7.47 -11.19 -8.09
N PHE A 151 -6.96 -11.53 -6.91
CA PHE A 151 -7.31 -12.76 -6.21
C PHE A 151 -7.29 -12.57 -4.69
N ALA A 152 -7.98 -13.45 -3.96
CA ALA A 152 -7.88 -13.55 -2.51
C ALA A 152 -8.23 -14.96 -2.02
N PHE A 153 -7.64 -15.36 -0.90
CA PHE A 153 -8.08 -16.54 -0.15
C PHE A 153 -9.18 -16.16 0.85
N SER A 154 -10.07 -17.10 1.15
CA SER A 154 -10.92 -16.99 2.34
C SER A 154 -10.08 -17.16 3.61
N ASP A 155 -10.56 -16.56 4.70
CA ASP A 155 -9.92 -16.60 6.03
C ASP A 155 -9.66 -18.02 6.55
N ASP A 156 -10.47 -19.00 6.17
CA ASP A 156 -10.28 -20.42 6.52
C ASP A 156 -9.35 -21.18 5.55
N GLY A 157 -8.83 -20.52 4.52
CA GLY A 157 -7.99 -21.10 3.48
C GLY A 157 -8.70 -22.08 2.52
N ARG A 158 -10.02 -22.25 2.62
CA ARG A 158 -10.77 -23.21 1.81
C ARG A 158 -11.09 -22.71 0.40
N TRP A 159 -11.32 -21.42 0.23
CA TRP A 159 -11.78 -20.83 -1.02
C TRP A 159 -10.71 -19.91 -1.60
N LEU A 160 -10.62 -19.90 -2.92
CA LEU A 160 -9.86 -18.92 -3.69
C LEU A 160 -10.82 -18.18 -4.62
N ALA A 161 -10.94 -16.88 -4.47
CA ALA A 161 -11.61 -16.02 -5.44
C ALA A 161 -10.55 -15.42 -6.38
N TYR A 162 -10.78 -15.44 -7.69
CA TYR A 162 -9.93 -14.77 -8.67
C TYR A 162 -10.77 -14.14 -9.78
N LYS A 163 -10.53 -12.85 -10.03
CA LYS A 163 -11.24 -12.01 -11.00
C LYS A 163 -10.40 -11.87 -12.27
N HIS A 164 -11.00 -12.09 -13.43
CA HIS A 164 -10.33 -11.95 -14.71
C HIS A 164 -10.34 -10.49 -15.19
N TYR A 165 -9.38 -10.13 -16.03
CA TYR A 165 -9.49 -8.89 -16.81
C TYR A 165 -10.68 -8.97 -17.79
N GLU A 166 -11.09 -7.82 -18.32
CA GLU A 166 -12.14 -7.76 -19.34
C GLU A 166 -11.80 -8.62 -20.56
N GLU A 167 -12.73 -9.50 -20.94
CA GLU A 167 -12.63 -10.36 -22.12
C GLU A 167 -13.20 -9.62 -23.33
N LYS A 168 -12.32 -9.12 -24.21
CA LYS A 168 -12.77 -8.55 -25.49
C LYS A 168 -13.05 -9.67 -26.48
N GLU A 169 -14.26 -9.72 -27.03
CA GLU A 169 -14.54 -10.51 -28.23
C GLU A 169 -13.60 -10.05 -29.35
N LYS A 170 -12.63 -10.90 -29.72
CA LYS A 170 -11.80 -10.64 -30.89
C LYS A 170 -12.73 -10.66 -32.11
N PRO A 171 -12.76 -9.63 -32.96
CA PRO A 171 -13.61 -9.65 -34.14
C PRO A 171 -13.24 -10.87 -35.00
N ASP A 172 -14.25 -11.68 -35.30
CA ASP A 172 -14.14 -12.88 -36.10
C ASP A 172 -13.48 -12.52 -37.44
N LYS A 173 -12.31 -13.11 -37.73
CA LYS A 173 -11.53 -12.83 -38.95
C LYS A 173 -12.11 -13.47 -40.22
N ASP A 174 -13.34 -13.96 -40.17
CA ASP A 174 -14.00 -14.69 -41.26
C ASP A 174 -15.25 -13.96 -41.81
N ALA A 175 -15.22 -12.63 -41.86
CA ALA A 175 -16.11 -11.84 -42.71
C ALA A 175 -15.28 -10.92 -43.63
N GLU A 176 -14.77 -11.48 -44.74
CA GLU A 176 -14.46 -10.69 -45.93
C GLU A 176 -15.78 -10.14 -46.50
N GLU A 177 -16.15 -8.92 -46.14
CA GLU A 177 -16.99 -8.08 -47.00
C GLU A 177 -16.30 -6.75 -47.32
N ASP A 178 -16.43 -6.38 -48.59
CA ASP A 178 -15.76 -5.30 -49.32
C ASP A 178 -15.75 -3.92 -48.60
N PRO A 179 -14.61 -3.22 -48.54
CA PRO A 179 -14.53 -1.90 -47.92
C PRO A 179 -14.85 -0.81 -48.95
N LYS A 180 -16.14 -0.43 -49.11
CA LYS A 180 -16.50 0.86 -49.73
C LYS A 180 -17.73 1.50 -49.09
N GLU A 181 -17.50 2.75 -48.69
CA GLU A 181 -18.47 3.76 -48.25
C GLU A 181 -19.04 3.57 -46.83
N ALA A 182 -18.21 3.85 -45.83
CA ALA A 182 -18.68 4.49 -44.60
C ALA A 182 -18.17 5.94 -44.62
N THR A 183 -19.12 6.86 -44.73
CA THR A 183 -18.94 8.29 -44.54
C THR A 183 -18.32 8.57 -43.17
N GLN A 184 -17.33 9.45 -43.15
CA GLN A 184 -16.89 10.16 -41.95
C GLN A 184 -18.05 11.04 -41.50
N GLU A 185 -18.82 10.59 -40.52
CA GLU A 185 -19.66 11.44 -39.69
C GLU A 185 -19.25 11.18 -38.23
N ASP A 186 -18.73 12.24 -37.60
CA ASP A 186 -18.79 12.60 -36.19
C ASP A 186 -18.33 11.57 -35.14
N ASP A 187 -17.02 11.62 -34.84
CA ASP A 187 -16.39 10.98 -33.67
C ASP A 187 -16.13 12.02 -32.55
N LYS A 188 -17.05 12.99 -32.36
CA LYS A 188 -16.94 14.06 -31.34
C LYS A 188 -17.91 13.94 -30.15
N ASP A 189 -18.70 12.87 -30.04
CA ASP A 189 -19.56 12.61 -28.87
C ASP A 189 -19.63 11.10 -28.55
N LYS A 190 -18.48 10.44 -28.32
CA LYS A 190 -18.51 9.13 -27.67
C LYS A 190 -18.66 9.34 -26.16
N LYS A 191 -19.90 9.25 -25.69
CA LYS A 191 -20.21 9.03 -24.27
C LYS A 191 -19.28 7.97 -23.72
N LYS A 192 -18.64 8.25 -22.59
CA LYS A 192 -17.87 7.25 -21.84
C LYS A 192 -18.88 6.21 -21.35
N GLU A 193 -18.83 5.00 -21.89
CA GLU A 193 -19.69 3.93 -21.40
C GLU A 193 -19.24 3.55 -19.98
N PRO A 194 -20.18 3.33 -19.04
CA PRO A 194 -19.84 2.98 -17.67
C PRO A 194 -19.05 1.66 -17.63
N GLU A 195 -18.06 1.58 -16.74
CA GLU A 195 -17.22 0.40 -16.63
C GLU A 195 -18.04 -0.82 -16.15
N VAL A 196 -18.07 -1.84 -17.01
CA VAL A 196 -18.74 -3.11 -16.74
C VAL A 196 -17.79 -4.02 -15.96
N GLY A 197 -18.30 -4.68 -14.94
CA GLY A 197 -17.53 -5.66 -14.17
C GLY A 197 -17.15 -6.88 -15.01
N THR A 198 -16.23 -7.68 -14.49
CA THR A 198 -15.64 -8.83 -15.20
C THR A 198 -15.95 -10.15 -14.48
N THR A 199 -15.51 -11.28 -15.06
CA THR A 199 -15.80 -12.60 -14.50
C THR A 199 -14.99 -12.89 -13.24
N LEU A 200 -15.68 -13.17 -12.13
CA LEU A 200 -15.11 -13.72 -10.90
C LEU A 200 -15.32 -15.23 -10.84
N LYS A 201 -14.24 -15.97 -10.55
CA LYS A 201 -14.29 -17.40 -10.25
C LYS A 201 -14.06 -17.60 -8.76
N LEU A 202 -14.93 -18.39 -8.13
CA LEU A 202 -14.84 -18.81 -6.74
C LEU A 202 -14.56 -20.32 -6.70
N ARG A 203 -13.32 -20.69 -6.40
CA ARG A 203 -12.81 -22.06 -6.39
C ARG A 203 -12.87 -22.65 -4.98
N ASP A 204 -13.48 -23.83 -4.84
CA ASP A 204 -13.34 -24.64 -3.62
C ASP A 204 -12.05 -25.45 -3.70
N LEU A 205 -11.05 -25.15 -2.87
CA LEU A 205 -9.73 -25.80 -2.89
C LEU A 205 -9.76 -27.24 -2.33
N THR A 206 -10.90 -27.67 -1.77
CA THR A 206 -11.10 -29.06 -1.36
C THR A 206 -11.56 -29.95 -2.51
N THR A 207 -12.38 -29.43 -3.41
CA THR A 207 -12.94 -30.20 -4.55
C THR A 207 -12.27 -29.87 -5.89
N GLY A 208 -11.72 -28.67 -6.02
CA GLY A 208 -11.22 -28.09 -7.28
C GLY A 208 -12.32 -27.55 -8.20
N GLU A 209 -13.56 -27.44 -7.73
CA GLU A 209 -14.68 -26.94 -8.52
C GLU A 209 -14.78 -25.41 -8.48
N ASP A 210 -15.09 -24.81 -9.62
CA ASP A 210 -15.26 -23.35 -9.76
C ASP A 210 -16.73 -22.97 -9.88
N LEU A 211 -17.11 -21.94 -9.14
CA LEU A 211 -18.37 -21.23 -9.30
C LEU A 211 -18.11 -19.90 -9.99
N THR A 212 -18.86 -19.61 -11.06
CA THR A 212 -18.69 -18.39 -11.85
C THR A 212 -19.70 -17.33 -11.45
N ILE A 213 -19.25 -16.10 -11.29
CA ILE A 213 -20.06 -14.91 -11.04
C ILE A 213 -19.64 -13.88 -12.09
N GLU A 214 -20.58 -13.46 -12.93
CA GLU A 214 -20.30 -12.48 -13.98
C GLU A 214 -20.45 -11.05 -13.47
N HIS A 215 -19.83 -10.12 -14.20
CA HIS A 215 -20.00 -8.67 -14.02
C HIS A 215 -19.56 -8.15 -12.65
N VAL A 216 -18.55 -8.77 -12.03
CA VAL A 216 -18.01 -8.34 -10.75
C VAL A 216 -17.01 -7.21 -10.94
N SER A 217 -17.24 -6.07 -10.28
CA SER A 217 -16.28 -4.95 -10.25
C SER A 217 -15.29 -5.10 -9.09
N GLU A 218 -15.80 -5.42 -7.89
CA GLU A 218 -15.02 -5.52 -6.65
C GLU A 218 -15.50 -6.72 -5.81
N PHE A 219 -14.62 -7.31 -5.02
CA PHE A 219 -14.97 -8.39 -4.09
C PHE A 219 -14.07 -8.40 -2.85
N VAL A 220 -14.61 -8.91 -1.74
CA VAL A 220 -13.89 -9.04 -0.47
C VAL A 220 -14.41 -10.24 0.34
N PHE A 221 -13.51 -10.97 0.98
CA PHE A 221 -13.90 -11.99 1.97
C PHE A 221 -14.11 -11.33 3.34
N ALA A 222 -15.07 -11.85 4.10
CA ALA A 222 -15.22 -11.46 5.50
C ALA A 222 -14.07 -12.04 6.35
N GLU A 223 -13.53 -11.22 7.24
CA GLU A 223 -12.66 -11.69 8.32
C GLU A 223 -13.49 -12.57 9.28
N GLU A 224 -12.98 -13.72 9.69
CA GLU A 224 -13.58 -14.67 10.64
C GLU A 224 -14.98 -15.22 10.27
N ALA A 225 -15.45 -15.02 9.03
CA ALA A 225 -16.73 -15.53 8.58
C ALA A 225 -16.68 -16.14 7.18
N PRO A 226 -17.39 -17.25 6.91
CA PRO A 226 -17.42 -17.89 5.60
C PRO A 226 -18.37 -17.11 4.67
N VAL A 227 -18.04 -15.86 4.33
CA VAL A 227 -18.83 -14.97 3.50
C VAL A 227 -17.94 -14.28 2.47
N LEU A 228 -18.35 -14.34 1.20
CA LEU A 228 -17.82 -13.50 0.13
C LEU A 228 -18.82 -12.37 -0.12
N VAL A 229 -18.36 -11.13 -0.18
CA VAL A 229 -19.14 -9.99 -0.67
C VAL A 229 -18.56 -9.55 -2.00
N TYR A 230 -19.42 -9.25 -2.96
CA TYR A 230 -19.01 -8.79 -4.29
C TYR A 230 -19.99 -7.77 -4.85
N ALA A 231 -19.45 -6.78 -5.58
CA ALA A 231 -20.18 -5.75 -6.29
C ALA A 231 -20.37 -6.17 -7.75
N VAL A 232 -21.58 -5.98 -8.27
CA VAL A 232 -21.93 -6.25 -9.67
C VAL A 232 -22.15 -4.92 -10.40
N SER A 233 -21.46 -4.75 -11.53
CA SER A 233 -21.66 -3.69 -12.52
C SER A 233 -22.00 -4.31 -13.89
N ALA A 234 -23.29 -4.37 -14.22
CA ALA A 234 -23.83 -5.00 -15.43
C ALA A 234 -23.85 -4.03 -16.63
N PRO A 235 -23.80 -4.53 -17.88
CA PRO A 235 -23.71 -3.69 -19.10
C PRO A 235 -24.78 -2.62 -19.27
N GLU A 236 -26.01 -2.87 -18.84
CA GLU A 236 -27.13 -1.93 -18.94
C GLU A 236 -27.53 -1.35 -17.56
N GLY A 237 -26.69 -1.56 -16.53
CA GLY A 237 -26.97 -1.16 -15.15
C GLY A 237 -28.10 -1.94 -14.45
N GLU A 238 -28.93 -2.69 -15.20
CA GLU A 238 -29.93 -3.59 -14.63
C GLU A 238 -29.25 -4.74 -13.89
N GLY A 239 -29.50 -4.83 -12.58
CA GLY A 239 -28.91 -5.85 -11.72
C GLY A 239 -27.68 -5.39 -10.95
N ASN A 240 -27.25 -4.13 -11.11
CA ASN A 240 -26.18 -3.55 -10.29
C ASN A 240 -26.53 -3.63 -8.81
N GLY A 241 -25.55 -4.05 -8.01
CA GLY A 241 -25.78 -4.29 -6.60
C GLY A 241 -24.58 -4.87 -5.88
N LEU A 242 -24.64 -4.78 -4.57
CA LEU A 242 -23.72 -5.46 -3.66
C LEU A 242 -24.41 -6.71 -3.11
N PHE A 243 -23.74 -7.85 -3.20
CA PHE A 243 -24.29 -9.14 -2.83
C PHE A 243 -23.38 -9.88 -1.84
N ALA A 244 -23.98 -10.57 -0.88
CA ALA A 244 -23.28 -11.48 0.02
C ALA A 244 -23.61 -12.93 -0.30
N ARG A 245 -22.56 -13.75 -0.44
CA ARG A 245 -22.64 -15.20 -0.59
C ARG A 245 -22.07 -15.88 0.64
N ARG A 246 -22.91 -16.68 1.30
CA ARG A 246 -22.46 -17.59 2.37
C ARG A 246 -21.76 -18.82 1.77
N LEU A 247 -20.64 -19.18 2.37
CA LEU A 247 -19.75 -20.27 1.97
C LEU A 247 -19.86 -21.48 2.91
N ASP A 248 -20.73 -21.39 3.93
CA ASP A 248 -21.04 -22.49 4.83
C ASP A 248 -22.22 -23.35 4.32
N GLY A 249 -21.96 -24.65 4.14
CA GLY A 249 -22.97 -25.67 3.82
C GLY A 249 -23.21 -25.90 2.31
N ASN A 250 -24.28 -26.66 2.01
CA ASN A 250 -24.64 -27.09 0.65
C ASN A 250 -25.49 -26.06 -0.14
N ARG A 251 -25.65 -24.84 0.38
CA ARG A 251 -26.44 -23.77 -0.24
C ARG A 251 -25.62 -22.48 -0.31
N THR A 252 -25.00 -22.26 -1.46
CA THR A 252 -24.42 -20.99 -1.90
C THR A 252 -25.53 -20.13 -2.52
N SER A 253 -26.34 -19.47 -1.69
CA SER A 253 -27.37 -18.53 -2.18
C SER A 253 -26.95 -17.09 -1.93
N ASP A 254 -27.07 -16.26 -2.96
CA ASP A 254 -26.73 -14.84 -2.91
C ASP A 254 -27.85 -14.06 -2.24
N SER A 255 -27.46 -13.15 -1.36
CA SER A 255 -28.37 -12.21 -0.70
C SER A 255 -27.98 -10.80 -1.11
N PRO A 256 -28.89 -10.00 -1.71
CA PRO A 256 -28.61 -8.60 -1.98
C PRO A 256 -28.43 -7.85 -0.65
N LEU A 257 -27.40 -7.00 -0.58
CA LEU A 257 -27.13 -6.10 0.54
C LEU A 257 -27.67 -4.69 0.23
N HIS A 258 -27.42 -4.23 -1.00
CA HIS A 258 -27.91 -2.98 -1.55
C HIS A 258 -27.97 -3.10 -3.08
N THR A 259 -29.02 -2.56 -3.71
CA THR A 259 -29.20 -2.60 -5.15
C THR A 259 -29.75 -1.27 -5.64
N ALA A 260 -29.25 -0.79 -6.76
CA ALA A 260 -29.72 0.41 -7.43
C ALA A 260 -29.45 0.23 -8.93
N GLU A 261 -30.39 0.65 -9.77
CA GLU A 261 -30.17 0.76 -11.20
C GLU A 261 -29.02 1.74 -11.45
N ASN A 262 -28.06 1.37 -12.30
CA ASN A 262 -26.80 2.11 -12.50
C ASN A 262 -26.00 2.33 -11.21
N GLY A 263 -26.17 1.46 -10.20
CA GLY A 263 -25.45 1.58 -8.94
C GLY A 263 -23.96 1.30 -9.11
N LEU A 264 -23.12 2.20 -8.59
CA LEU A 264 -21.68 2.03 -8.41
C LEU A 264 -21.42 1.67 -6.94
N TYR A 265 -20.58 0.66 -6.71
CA TYR A 265 -20.20 0.19 -5.38
C TYR A 265 -18.69 0.04 -5.31
N THR A 266 -18.06 0.76 -4.40
CA THR A 266 -16.60 0.81 -4.27
C THR A 266 -16.17 0.77 -2.80
N HIS A 267 -14.88 0.52 -2.55
CA HIS A 267 -14.23 0.63 -1.24
C HIS A 267 -14.85 -0.29 -0.19
N LEU A 268 -14.94 -1.59 -0.48
CA LEU A 268 -15.52 -2.59 0.42
C LEU A 268 -14.57 -2.91 1.58
N ILE A 269 -14.91 -2.51 2.81
CA ILE A 269 -14.06 -2.74 3.99
C ILE A 269 -14.78 -3.38 5.18
N TRP A 270 -14.17 -4.40 5.78
CA TRP A 270 -14.66 -5.03 6.99
C TRP A 270 -14.13 -4.35 8.24
N ALA A 271 -14.96 -4.26 9.28
CA ALA A 271 -14.47 -3.98 10.63
C ALA A 271 -13.80 -5.25 11.19
N ARG A 272 -12.68 -5.09 11.88
CA ARG A 272 -11.89 -6.22 12.37
C ARG A 272 -12.59 -7.02 13.47
N GLU A 273 -12.99 -6.33 14.54
CA GLU A 273 -13.62 -6.96 15.71
C GLU A 273 -15.16 -7.01 15.62
N ALA A 274 -15.73 -6.70 14.44
CA ALA A 274 -17.17 -6.67 14.22
C ALA A 274 -17.53 -7.16 12.82
N THR A 275 -18.64 -7.89 12.69
CA THR A 275 -19.16 -8.33 11.37
C THR A 275 -19.88 -7.18 10.64
N HIS A 276 -19.24 -6.03 10.56
CA HIS A 276 -19.70 -4.85 9.83
C HIS A 276 -18.90 -4.69 8.55
N LEU A 277 -19.58 -4.54 7.42
CA LEU A 277 -18.99 -4.12 6.16
C LEU A 277 -19.39 -2.67 5.90
N ALA A 278 -18.43 -1.79 5.60
CA ALA A 278 -18.70 -0.48 5.03
C ALA A 278 -18.37 -0.47 3.54
N PHE A 279 -19.09 0.37 2.80
CA PHE A 279 -18.86 0.59 1.37
C PHE A 279 -19.37 1.96 0.94
N VAL A 280 -18.85 2.44 -0.19
CA VAL A 280 -19.36 3.61 -0.89
C VAL A 280 -20.37 3.15 -1.92
N ALA A 281 -21.50 3.84 -2.03
CA ALA A 281 -22.49 3.62 -3.08
C ALA A 281 -22.83 4.94 -3.77
N ALA A 282 -22.87 4.93 -5.10
CA ALA A 282 -23.33 6.05 -5.92
C ALA A 282 -24.27 5.54 -7.02
N VAL A 283 -24.93 6.44 -7.73
CA VAL A 283 -25.68 6.14 -8.96
C VAL A 283 -25.01 6.87 -10.10
N LEU A 284 -24.66 6.13 -11.16
CA LEU A 284 -24.07 6.69 -12.37
C LEU A 284 -25.17 7.42 -13.18
N ASP A 285 -24.82 8.57 -13.73
CA ASP A 285 -25.68 9.30 -14.64
C ASP A 285 -25.61 8.76 -16.08
N ASP A 286 -26.29 9.44 -17.01
CA ASP A 286 -26.34 9.04 -18.43
C ASP A 286 -25.00 9.19 -19.16
N GLU A 287 -24.00 9.82 -18.53
CA GLU A 287 -22.62 9.98 -19.01
C GLU A 287 -21.66 8.99 -18.36
N GLY A 288 -22.16 8.13 -17.47
CA GLY A 288 -21.37 7.14 -16.75
C GLY A 288 -20.61 7.72 -15.56
N GLU A 289 -20.87 8.99 -15.20
CA GLU A 289 -20.19 9.67 -14.11
C GLU A 289 -20.96 9.46 -12.78
N PRO A 290 -20.25 9.25 -11.67
CA PRO A 290 -20.89 9.03 -10.38
C PRO A 290 -21.52 10.31 -9.84
N GLY A 291 -22.81 10.25 -9.52
CA GLY A 291 -23.49 11.29 -8.75
C GLY A 291 -23.00 11.37 -7.30
N ASP A 292 -23.77 12.07 -6.46
CA ASP A 292 -23.47 12.15 -5.03
C ASP A 292 -23.42 10.77 -4.39
N ALA A 293 -22.25 10.41 -3.88
CA ALA A 293 -22.06 9.13 -3.22
C ALA A 293 -22.60 9.16 -1.78
N GLU A 294 -22.76 7.97 -1.23
CA GLU A 294 -23.24 7.73 0.12
C GLU A 294 -22.40 6.65 0.78
N ILE A 295 -22.23 6.75 2.10
CA ILE A 295 -21.55 5.71 2.90
C ILE A 295 -22.59 4.79 3.50
N TRP A 296 -22.43 3.49 3.27
CA TRP A 296 -23.35 2.46 3.73
C TRP A 296 -22.65 1.46 4.65
N VAL A 297 -23.40 0.88 5.58
CA VAL A 297 -22.90 -0.14 6.51
C VAL A 297 -23.86 -1.33 6.55
N TRP A 298 -23.35 -2.53 6.29
CA TRP A 298 -24.04 -3.79 6.49
C TRP A 298 -23.58 -4.47 7.77
N ARG A 299 -24.51 -4.94 8.62
CA ARG A 299 -24.19 -5.53 9.94
C ARG A 299 -24.30 -7.06 9.98
N GLY A 300 -23.90 -7.71 8.88
CA GLY A 300 -23.89 -9.17 8.76
C GLY A 300 -25.27 -9.84 8.60
N LYS A 301 -26.37 -9.07 8.61
CA LYS A 301 -27.74 -9.59 8.40
C LYS A 301 -28.68 -8.51 7.89
N GLY A 302 -29.56 -8.91 6.95
CA GLY A 302 -30.54 -8.01 6.35
C GLY A 302 -29.88 -7.09 5.32
N ASP A 303 -30.55 -5.99 5.02
CA ASP A 303 -30.08 -4.99 4.06
C ASP A 303 -29.04 -4.06 4.73
N ALA A 304 -28.21 -3.41 3.92
CA ALA A 304 -27.31 -2.36 4.39
C ALA A 304 -28.07 -1.10 4.80
N GLU A 305 -27.48 -0.30 5.69
CA GLU A 305 -28.04 0.97 6.16
C GLU A 305 -27.15 2.15 5.75
N ARG A 306 -27.76 3.18 5.14
CA ARG A 306 -27.07 4.43 4.85
C ARG A 306 -26.66 5.12 6.15
N THR A 307 -25.38 5.48 6.23
CA THR A 307 -24.73 5.98 7.44
C THR A 307 -24.18 7.40 7.27
N ALA A 308 -23.82 7.83 6.06
CA ALA A 308 -23.50 9.22 5.74
C ALA A 308 -23.88 9.58 4.30
N SER A 309 -24.16 10.85 4.04
CA SER A 309 -24.51 11.40 2.72
C SER A 309 -24.05 12.87 2.58
N ARG A 310 -24.30 13.50 1.44
CA ARG A 310 -24.08 14.94 1.24
C ARG A 310 -24.75 15.81 2.30
N ASP A 311 -25.91 15.42 2.84
CA ASP A 311 -26.63 16.17 3.88
C ASP A 311 -25.83 16.30 5.21
N ASP A 312 -24.83 15.44 5.41
CA ASP A 312 -23.95 15.45 6.58
C ASP A 312 -22.64 16.24 6.34
N ALA A 313 -22.39 16.66 5.10
CA ALA A 313 -21.17 17.36 4.71
C ALA A 313 -21.21 18.85 5.10
N PRO A 314 -20.05 19.52 5.25
CA PRO A 314 -19.99 20.97 5.34
C PRO A 314 -20.65 21.66 4.12
N ASP A 315 -21.11 22.90 4.30
CA ASP A 315 -21.72 23.66 3.21
C ASP A 315 -20.77 23.78 2.00
N GLY A 316 -21.24 23.34 0.82
CA GLY A 316 -20.45 23.33 -0.41
C GLY A 316 -19.55 22.11 -0.58
N TRP A 317 -19.77 21.04 0.19
CA TRP A 317 -19.01 19.78 0.12
C TRP A 317 -19.93 18.60 -0.20
N THR A 318 -19.35 17.51 -0.66
CA THR A 318 -20.04 16.24 -0.94
C THR A 318 -19.23 15.04 -0.48
N VAL A 319 -19.84 13.85 -0.53
CA VAL A 319 -19.15 12.57 -0.42
C VAL A 319 -18.79 12.11 -1.83
N PRO A 320 -17.51 12.05 -2.20
CA PRO A 320 -17.08 11.51 -3.50
C PRO A 320 -17.19 9.98 -3.54
N SER A 321 -17.38 9.43 -4.74
CA SER A 321 -17.39 7.98 -5.01
C SER A 321 -16.02 7.34 -4.77
N GLU A 322 -14.94 8.05 -5.13
CA GLU A 322 -13.59 7.72 -4.69
C GLU A 322 -13.36 8.26 -3.28
N ASN A 323 -13.09 7.36 -2.34
CA ASN A 323 -13.05 7.68 -0.92
C ASN A 323 -11.96 6.88 -0.20
N GLU A 324 -11.73 7.19 1.07
CA GLU A 324 -10.81 6.44 1.93
C GLU A 324 -11.56 5.96 3.17
N LEU A 325 -12.04 4.72 3.16
CA LEU A 325 -12.72 4.15 4.31
C LEU A 325 -11.71 3.47 5.26
N SER A 326 -11.91 3.64 6.57
CA SER A 326 -11.19 2.86 7.58
C SER A 326 -12.00 2.72 8.87
N TRP A 327 -12.04 1.55 9.46
CA TRP A 327 -12.67 1.29 10.75
C TRP A 327 -11.72 1.58 11.92
N SER A 328 -12.25 2.07 13.04
CA SER A 328 -11.59 1.85 14.33
C SER A 328 -11.62 0.37 14.66
N ARG A 329 -10.61 -0.12 15.38
CA ARG A 329 -10.47 -1.53 15.75
C ARG A 329 -11.71 -2.11 16.42
N ASP A 330 -12.35 -1.34 17.31
CA ASP A 330 -13.61 -1.70 18.00
C ASP A 330 -14.88 -1.70 17.11
N GLY A 331 -14.76 -1.35 15.83
CA GLY A 331 -15.85 -1.25 14.87
C GLY A 331 -16.91 -0.18 15.20
N GLN A 332 -16.62 0.76 16.12
CA GLN A 332 -17.57 1.78 16.57
C GLN A 332 -17.46 3.13 15.83
N ARG A 333 -16.36 3.35 15.11
CA ARG A 333 -16.12 4.55 14.30
C ARG A 333 -15.71 4.12 12.90
N LEU A 334 -16.38 4.66 11.91
CA LEU A 334 -15.97 4.56 10.51
C LEU A 334 -15.46 5.92 10.09
N PHE A 335 -14.20 5.97 9.65
CA PHE A 335 -13.61 7.15 9.04
C PHE A 335 -13.81 7.06 7.52
N PHE A 336 -14.09 8.21 6.92
CA PHE A 336 -14.29 8.41 5.49
C PHE A 336 -13.89 9.85 5.15
N GLY A 337 -14.09 10.31 3.92
CA GLY A 337 -13.76 11.67 3.53
C GLY A 337 -14.86 12.41 2.77
N PHE A 338 -14.90 13.73 2.96
CA PHE A 338 -15.66 14.67 2.16
C PHE A 338 -14.73 15.41 1.19
N ARG A 339 -15.27 15.99 0.11
CA ARG A 339 -14.54 16.87 -0.80
C ARG A 339 -15.39 18.12 -1.10
N PRO A 340 -14.79 19.32 -1.28
CA PRO A 340 -15.52 20.46 -1.81
C PRO A 340 -16.16 20.10 -3.16
N VAL A 341 -17.38 20.56 -3.39
CA VAL A 341 -17.96 20.51 -4.74
C VAL A 341 -17.15 21.47 -5.60
N GLU A 342 -16.56 20.96 -6.67
CA GLU A 342 -15.92 21.82 -7.66
C GLU A 342 -17.03 22.65 -8.30
N GLU A 343 -17.01 23.97 -8.10
CA GLU A 343 -17.77 24.85 -8.97
C GLU A 343 -17.11 24.73 -10.33
N ASP A 344 -17.83 24.21 -11.32
CA ASP A 344 -17.42 24.29 -12.72
C ASP A 344 -16.97 25.72 -12.97
N GLN A 345 -15.66 25.96 -12.95
CA GLN A 345 -15.13 27.18 -13.50
C GLN A 345 -15.42 26.98 -14.96
N ASP A 346 -16.54 27.55 -15.42
CA ASP A 346 -16.99 27.58 -16.82
C ASP A 346 -15.74 27.38 -17.65
N ASP A 347 -15.54 26.14 -18.12
CA ASP A 347 -14.46 25.85 -19.02
C ASP A 347 -14.85 26.75 -20.18
N LYS A 348 -14.24 27.94 -20.21
CA LYS A 348 -13.92 28.61 -21.43
C LYS A 348 -12.86 27.69 -22.02
N ASP A 349 -13.32 26.54 -22.47
CA ASP A 349 -13.17 26.08 -23.81
C ASP A 349 -13.19 27.32 -24.70
N THR A 350 -12.06 28.02 -24.74
CA THR A 350 -11.59 28.64 -25.95
C THR A 350 -11.35 27.48 -26.88
N GLY A 351 -12.45 26.89 -27.37
CA GLY A 351 -12.46 25.93 -28.43
C GLY A 351 -11.70 26.60 -29.56
N GLY A 352 -10.44 26.22 -29.69
CA GLY A 352 -9.72 26.40 -30.92
C GLY A 352 -10.54 25.68 -31.96
N ASP A 353 -11.13 26.45 -32.86
CA ASP A 353 -11.81 25.95 -34.04
C ASP A 353 -10.78 25.09 -34.80
N GLU A 354 -10.80 23.77 -34.60
CA GLU A 354 -10.01 22.80 -35.40
C GLU A 354 -10.59 22.77 -36.81
N GLY A 355 -10.33 23.83 -37.57
CA GLY A 355 -10.56 23.88 -39.00
C GLY A 355 -9.43 23.15 -39.71
N ASP A 356 -9.79 22.14 -40.51
CA ASP A 356 -9.01 21.45 -41.56
C ASP A 356 -7.48 21.65 -41.47
N ASP A 357 -6.78 20.66 -40.89
CA ASP A 357 -5.30 20.62 -40.82
C ASP A 357 -4.66 20.92 -42.20
N PRO A 358 -3.96 22.06 -42.36
CA PRO A 358 -3.16 22.30 -43.56
C PRO A 358 -1.97 21.31 -43.59
N PRO A 359 -1.41 21.02 -44.77
CA PRO A 359 -0.27 20.11 -44.88
C PRO A 359 0.91 20.59 -44.04
N PHE A 360 1.51 19.66 -43.26
CA PHE A 360 2.65 19.88 -42.36
C PHE A 360 3.70 20.84 -42.93
N ASP A 361 3.81 22.03 -42.33
CA ASP A 361 4.87 23.01 -42.57
C ASP A 361 5.78 23.07 -41.33
N ALA A 362 7.04 22.62 -41.49
CA ALA A 362 8.03 22.58 -40.42
C ALA A 362 8.48 23.96 -39.90
N TYR A 363 7.99 25.06 -40.49
CA TYR A 363 8.34 26.44 -40.11
C TYR A 363 7.12 27.30 -39.79
N ASP A 364 5.92 26.72 -39.65
CA ASP A 364 4.73 27.44 -39.22
C ASP A 364 4.87 27.87 -37.75
N PHE A 365 5.09 29.17 -37.56
CA PHE A 365 5.36 29.73 -36.24
C PHE A 365 4.11 29.75 -35.34
N ASP A 366 2.91 29.84 -35.92
CA ASP A 366 1.67 29.87 -35.18
C ASP A 366 1.31 28.45 -34.72
N ALA A 367 1.44 27.43 -35.58
CA ALA A 367 1.28 26.02 -35.19
C ALA A 367 2.36 25.54 -34.18
N LEU A 368 3.59 26.04 -34.30
CA LEU A 368 4.68 25.79 -33.33
C LEU A 368 4.48 26.49 -31.97
N LEU A 369 3.58 27.47 -31.89
CA LEU A 369 3.20 28.16 -30.66
C LEU A 369 1.85 27.69 -30.11
N ASP A 370 0.97 27.16 -30.95
CA ASP A 370 -0.33 26.60 -30.56
C ASP A 370 -0.17 25.38 -29.64
N THR A 371 0.92 24.63 -29.83
CA THR A 371 1.37 23.55 -28.95
C THR A 371 2.18 24.03 -27.72
N ARG A 372 2.33 25.34 -27.51
CA ARG A 372 3.09 25.89 -26.39
C ARG A 372 2.20 26.48 -25.33
N GLU A 373 2.00 25.71 -24.27
CA GLU A 373 1.42 26.18 -23.02
C GLU A 373 2.41 27.11 -22.29
N VAL A 374 1.89 28.21 -21.74
CA VAL A 374 2.65 29.09 -20.85
C VAL A 374 2.15 28.89 -19.43
N ASP A 375 3.00 28.28 -18.62
CA ASP A 375 2.83 28.18 -17.18
C ASP A 375 3.16 29.54 -16.52
N VAL A 376 2.12 30.33 -16.19
CA VAL A 376 2.29 31.57 -15.41
C VAL A 376 2.17 31.24 -13.93
N TRP A 377 3.26 31.45 -13.17
CA TRP A 377 3.26 31.31 -11.72
C TRP A 377 3.61 32.64 -11.04
N HIS A 378 3.09 32.85 -9.84
CA HIS A 378 3.50 33.96 -8.99
C HIS A 378 4.54 33.49 -7.96
N TRP A 379 5.57 34.30 -7.70
CA TRP A 379 6.66 33.93 -6.78
C TRP A 379 6.22 33.66 -5.33
N ASN A 380 4.98 34.01 -5.00
CA ASN A 380 4.38 33.81 -3.69
C ASN A 380 3.34 32.68 -3.65
N ASP A 381 3.21 31.89 -4.71
CA ASP A 381 2.33 30.73 -4.71
C ASP A 381 2.85 29.66 -3.73
N PRO A 382 1.96 28.85 -3.12
CA PRO A 382 2.36 27.83 -2.15
C PRO A 382 3.30 26.78 -2.75
N ARG A 383 3.19 26.49 -4.05
CA ARG A 383 4.00 25.50 -4.78
C ARG A 383 4.38 26.07 -6.16
N ILE A 384 5.53 25.66 -6.69
CA ILE A 384 5.89 25.93 -8.10
C ILE A 384 5.06 25.04 -9.05
N ASN A 385 4.86 25.45 -10.30
CA ASN A 385 3.93 24.77 -11.23
C ASN A 385 4.25 23.29 -11.46
N SER A 386 5.52 22.91 -11.61
CA SER A 386 5.89 21.49 -11.74
C SER A 386 5.47 20.67 -10.52
N ASN A 387 5.62 21.23 -9.32
CA ASN A 387 5.18 20.59 -8.08
C ASN A 387 3.66 20.59 -7.93
N GLN A 388 2.94 21.52 -8.56
CA GLN A 388 1.48 21.51 -8.57
C GLN A 388 0.94 20.41 -9.49
N LYS A 389 1.47 20.28 -10.72
CA LYS A 389 1.05 19.27 -11.69
C LYS A 389 1.24 17.85 -11.14
N GLU A 390 2.46 17.52 -10.71
CA GLU A 390 2.76 16.21 -10.12
C GLU A 390 1.91 15.93 -8.86
N ARG A 391 1.77 16.92 -7.96
CA ARG A 391 0.93 16.73 -6.76
C ARG A 391 -0.55 16.58 -7.08
N TRP A 392 -1.03 17.23 -8.13
CA TRP A 392 -2.42 17.11 -8.53
C TRP A 392 -2.73 15.67 -8.93
N GLU A 393 -1.95 15.15 -9.87
CA GLU A 393 -2.05 13.78 -10.38
C GLU A 393 -1.84 12.73 -9.28
N GLU A 394 -0.85 12.91 -8.40
CA GLU A 394 -0.55 11.93 -7.36
C GLU A 394 -1.49 11.97 -6.14
N HIS A 395 -2.05 13.14 -5.81
CA HIS A 395 -2.63 13.33 -4.48
C HIS A 395 -3.84 14.25 -4.39
N GLU A 396 -3.97 15.29 -5.23
CA GLU A 396 -5.04 16.28 -5.06
C GLU A 396 -6.31 15.91 -5.86
N GLU A 397 -6.18 15.24 -7.00
CA GLU A 397 -7.32 14.85 -7.86
C GLU A 397 -8.34 14.01 -7.09
N ASN A 398 -7.90 13.05 -6.30
CA ASN A 398 -8.75 12.17 -5.49
C ASN A 398 -8.72 12.52 -4.00
N ARG A 399 -8.31 13.75 -3.64
CA ARG A 399 -8.16 14.14 -2.25
C ARG A 399 -9.50 14.21 -1.53
N VAL A 400 -9.56 13.52 -0.40
CA VAL A 400 -10.67 13.62 0.54
C VAL A 400 -10.21 14.16 1.89
N TYR A 401 -11.13 14.81 2.59
CA TYR A 401 -10.91 15.43 3.89
C TYR A 401 -11.67 14.64 4.94
N ARG A 402 -10.91 14.09 5.88
CA ARG A 402 -11.40 13.09 6.81
C ARG A 402 -12.60 13.57 7.64
N ALA A 403 -13.57 12.70 7.74
CA ALA A 403 -14.72 12.74 8.62
C ALA A 403 -14.81 11.42 9.40
N VAL A 404 -15.68 11.39 10.40
CA VAL A 404 -15.98 10.19 11.18
C VAL A 404 -17.47 10.06 11.40
N VAL A 405 -17.99 8.84 11.27
CA VAL A 405 -19.33 8.48 11.73
C VAL A 405 -19.27 7.57 12.94
N HIS A 406 -19.97 7.97 14.00
CA HIS A 406 -20.09 7.21 15.24
C HIS A 406 -21.28 6.25 15.15
N ILE A 407 -21.03 4.99 14.80
CA ILE A 407 -22.04 3.97 14.40
C ILE A 407 -23.22 3.89 15.36
N LYS A 408 -22.96 3.87 16.67
CA LYS A 408 -24.01 3.74 17.68
C LYS A 408 -24.98 4.93 17.70
N SER A 409 -24.49 6.13 17.39
CA SER A 409 -25.27 7.36 17.44
C SER A 409 -25.74 7.86 16.07
N GLY A 410 -25.17 7.35 14.98
CA GLY A 410 -25.39 7.86 13.63
C GLY A 410 -24.85 9.27 13.41
N ARG A 411 -24.02 9.80 14.32
CA ARG A 411 -23.49 11.15 14.22
C ARG A 411 -22.27 11.18 13.31
N VAL A 412 -22.36 11.98 12.26
CA VAL A 412 -21.25 12.33 11.37
C VAL A 412 -20.58 13.62 11.85
N VAL A 413 -19.25 13.68 11.76
CA VAL A 413 -18.43 14.84 12.15
C VAL A 413 -17.30 15.01 11.15
N ALA A 414 -17.23 16.16 10.48
CA ALA A 414 -16.07 16.55 9.67
C ALA A 414 -14.88 16.87 10.59
N LEU A 415 -13.69 16.32 10.30
CA LEU A 415 -12.49 16.48 11.12
C LEU A 415 -11.43 17.34 10.42
N ALA A 416 -11.29 17.18 9.10
CA ALA A 416 -10.35 17.93 8.26
C ALA A 416 -11.07 18.99 7.39
N ASP A 417 -10.32 19.98 6.91
CA ASP A 417 -10.73 20.95 5.90
C ASP A 417 -9.53 21.48 5.12
N LEU A 418 -9.74 22.48 4.25
CA LEU A 418 -8.70 23.08 3.42
C LEU A 418 -7.55 23.72 4.22
N GLU A 419 -7.78 24.13 5.47
CA GLU A 419 -6.75 24.76 6.31
C GLU A 419 -5.97 23.74 7.13
N MET A 420 -6.61 22.65 7.57
CA MET A 420 -5.96 21.52 8.25
C MET A 420 -6.42 20.21 7.59
N PRO A 421 -5.76 19.81 6.49
CA PRO A 421 -6.25 18.73 5.66
C PRO A 421 -5.90 17.34 6.20
N GLN A 422 -4.86 17.23 7.03
CA GLN A 422 -4.40 15.94 7.52
C GLN A 422 -5.05 15.66 8.87
N VAL A 423 -5.82 14.58 8.96
CA VAL A 423 -6.29 14.02 10.24
C VAL A 423 -6.05 12.53 10.16
N ARG A 424 -5.43 11.92 11.16
CA ARG A 424 -5.22 10.47 11.21
C ARG A 424 -6.39 9.77 11.89
N PRO A 425 -6.80 8.56 11.43
CA PRO A 425 -7.81 7.80 12.13
C PRO A 425 -7.27 7.43 13.51
N SER A 426 -8.15 7.14 14.46
CA SER A 426 -7.70 6.70 15.77
C SER A 426 -8.67 5.71 16.39
N ASP A 427 -8.08 4.70 17.05
CA ASP A 427 -8.80 3.71 17.81
C ASP A 427 -9.34 4.23 19.13
N ASN A 428 -8.77 5.31 19.68
CA ASN A 428 -9.36 5.92 20.86
C ASN A 428 -10.65 6.69 20.49
N PRO A 429 -11.69 6.70 21.36
CA PRO A 429 -12.97 7.33 21.04
C PRO A 429 -13.02 8.84 21.32
N ARG A 430 -11.88 9.47 21.65
CA ARG A 430 -11.83 10.85 22.15
C ARG A 430 -11.30 11.82 21.11
N VAL A 431 -10.11 11.57 20.60
CA VAL A 431 -9.38 12.54 19.78
C VAL A 431 -8.61 11.87 18.65
N ALA A 432 -8.33 12.64 17.60
CA ALA A 432 -7.41 12.29 16.52
C ALA A 432 -6.26 13.30 16.45
N LEU A 433 -5.13 12.88 15.87
CA LEU A 433 -4.01 13.76 15.58
C LEU A 433 -4.22 14.42 14.20
N GLY A 434 -4.22 15.75 14.18
CA GLY A 434 -4.33 16.58 12.99
C GLY A 434 -3.00 17.25 12.64
N GLY A 435 -2.85 17.61 11.36
CA GLY A 435 -1.66 18.25 10.81
C GLY A 435 -2.01 19.24 9.70
N SER A 436 -1.24 20.32 9.60
CA SER A 436 -1.30 21.24 8.46
C SER A 436 0.07 21.69 8.00
N ASP A 437 0.44 21.35 6.77
CA ASP A 437 1.60 21.85 6.04
C ASP A 437 1.27 23.07 5.17
N VAL A 438 -0.02 23.44 5.07
CA VAL A 438 -0.53 24.53 4.23
C VAL A 438 0.24 25.85 4.45
N PRO A 439 0.55 26.27 5.69
CA PRO A 439 1.33 27.51 5.91
C PRO A 439 2.78 27.44 5.41
N TYR A 440 3.31 26.23 5.19
CA TYR A 440 4.74 25.96 4.96
C TYR A 440 5.06 25.39 3.59
N LEU A 441 4.07 25.20 2.71
CA LEU A 441 4.26 24.61 1.37
C LEU A 441 5.36 25.30 0.56
N LYS A 442 5.52 26.62 0.74
CA LYS A 442 6.53 27.42 0.07
C LYS A 442 7.96 27.07 0.56
N GLU A 443 8.12 26.85 1.87
CA GLU A 443 9.41 26.58 2.53
C GLU A 443 10.08 25.29 2.07
N ILE A 444 9.32 24.37 1.46
CA ILE A 444 9.83 23.12 0.87
C ILE A 444 11.00 23.39 -0.10
N THR A 445 10.98 24.54 -0.79
CA THR A 445 11.97 24.88 -1.82
C THR A 445 13.32 25.40 -1.30
N TRP A 446 13.42 25.82 -0.03
CA TRP A 446 14.69 26.36 0.53
C TRP A 446 15.04 25.92 1.95
N ASN A 447 14.11 25.30 2.69
CA ASN A 447 14.32 24.97 4.09
C ASN A 447 13.96 23.51 4.38
N GLY A 448 12.74 23.10 4.07
CA GLY A 448 12.26 21.75 4.38
C GLY A 448 10.76 21.68 4.53
N GLN A 449 10.29 20.53 5.00
CA GLN A 449 8.88 20.25 5.24
C GLN A 449 8.55 20.47 6.71
N PHE A 450 7.53 21.28 6.96
CA PHE A 450 7.04 21.60 8.29
C PHE A 450 5.53 21.45 8.35
N SER A 451 5.01 21.19 9.53
CA SER A 451 3.57 21.13 9.77
C SER A 451 3.22 21.64 11.16
N ASP A 452 2.07 22.29 11.26
CA ASP A 452 1.42 22.51 12.55
C ASP A 452 0.79 21.21 13.03
N LEU A 453 0.84 20.96 14.34
CA LEU A 453 0.22 19.81 14.98
C LEU A 453 -1.02 20.22 15.76
N TYR A 454 -2.09 19.44 15.63
CA TYR A 454 -3.36 19.65 16.31
C TYR A 454 -3.88 18.37 16.95
N VAL A 455 -4.67 18.51 18.00
CA VAL A 455 -5.56 17.46 18.51
C VAL A 455 -6.98 17.84 18.13
N VAL A 456 -7.69 16.90 17.50
CA VAL A 456 -9.05 17.09 17.00
C VAL A 456 -10.01 16.25 17.83
N ASP A 457 -11.02 16.86 18.45
CA ASP A 457 -12.05 16.12 19.19
C ASP A 457 -12.98 15.37 18.23
N LEU A 458 -13.04 14.03 18.35
CA LEU A 458 -13.79 13.17 17.43
C LEU A 458 -15.30 13.37 17.52
N LYS A 459 -15.81 13.96 18.61
CA LYS A 459 -17.25 14.17 18.80
C LYS A 459 -17.72 15.49 18.22
N THR A 460 -16.84 16.47 18.10
CA THR A 460 -17.21 17.86 17.79
C THR A 460 -16.49 18.42 16.57
N GLY A 461 -15.34 17.87 16.21
CA GLY A 461 -14.45 18.43 15.19
C GLY A 461 -13.62 19.62 15.71
N GLU A 462 -13.73 19.99 16.99
CA GLU A 462 -12.98 21.10 17.57
C GLU A 462 -11.48 20.77 17.58
N ARG A 463 -10.66 21.72 17.10
CA ARG A 463 -9.21 21.58 16.99
C ARG A 463 -8.50 22.35 18.09
N HIS A 464 -7.45 21.76 18.64
CA HIS A 464 -6.56 22.37 19.60
C HIS A 464 -5.13 22.26 19.13
N GLN A 465 -4.47 23.40 18.94
CA GLN A 465 -3.08 23.42 18.50
C GLN A 465 -2.15 22.88 19.59
N VAL A 466 -1.27 21.97 19.20
CA VAL A 466 -0.23 21.35 20.04
C VAL A 466 1.07 22.12 19.91
N GLU A 467 1.57 22.26 18.68
CA GLU A 467 2.82 22.93 18.36
C GLU A 467 2.78 23.43 16.91
N GLN A 468 3.51 24.50 16.61
CA GLN A 468 3.64 25.02 15.25
C GLN A 468 4.94 24.60 14.62
N ARG A 469 4.93 24.51 13.29
CA ARG A 469 6.16 24.41 12.49
C ARG A 469 7.08 23.27 12.95
N VAL A 470 6.50 22.11 13.25
CA VAL A 470 7.26 20.90 13.58
C VAL A 470 7.86 20.34 12.28
N ALA A 471 9.16 20.04 12.29
CA ALA A 471 9.82 19.44 11.14
C ALA A 471 9.17 18.09 10.82
N SER A 472 8.54 17.98 9.65
CA SER A 472 7.80 16.78 9.27
C SER A 472 8.64 15.83 8.41
N GLY A 473 9.69 16.29 7.73
CA GLY A 473 10.56 15.42 6.92
C GLY A 473 9.80 14.37 6.09
N ARG A 474 10.35 13.16 5.95
CA ARG A 474 9.63 11.98 5.41
C ARG A 474 8.86 11.19 6.49
N SER A 475 8.79 11.69 7.72
CA SER A 475 8.27 10.94 8.88
C SER A 475 6.99 11.57 9.42
N ARG A 476 6.22 10.80 10.21
CA ARG A 476 5.03 11.31 10.88
C ARG A 476 5.46 12.42 11.87
N ALA A 477 4.95 13.65 11.70
CA ALA A 477 5.32 14.82 12.55
C ALA A 477 5.04 14.64 14.07
N GLY A 478 4.24 13.64 14.45
CA GLY A 478 4.00 13.27 15.85
C GLY A 478 3.26 11.93 15.94
N SER A 479 3.13 11.41 17.15
CA SER A 479 2.40 10.18 17.48
C SER A 479 1.44 10.43 18.66
N LEU A 480 0.27 9.79 18.62
CA LEU A 480 -0.79 9.92 19.62
C LEU A 480 -0.80 8.66 20.50
N SER A 481 -0.94 8.81 21.82
CA SER A 481 -1.02 7.67 22.71
C SER A 481 -2.27 6.82 22.46
N PRO A 482 -2.25 5.51 22.77
CA PRO A 482 -3.38 4.60 22.52
C PRO A 482 -4.70 5.07 23.15
N ASP A 483 -4.64 5.73 24.31
CA ASP A 483 -5.83 6.28 24.95
C ASP A 483 -6.23 7.66 24.38
N GLY A 484 -5.35 8.35 23.65
CA GLY A 484 -5.53 9.70 23.13
C GLY A 484 -5.20 10.82 24.13
N ARG A 485 -4.56 10.52 25.26
CA ARG A 485 -4.21 11.53 26.28
C ARG A 485 -2.94 12.29 25.95
N PHE A 486 -1.98 11.71 25.24
CA PHE A 486 -0.68 12.30 25.01
C PHE A 486 -0.34 12.38 23.52
N VAL A 487 0.30 13.47 23.11
CA VAL A 487 0.94 13.59 21.80
C VAL A 487 2.43 13.71 22.02
N ILE A 488 3.21 12.85 21.38
CA ILE A 488 4.67 12.96 21.35
C ILE A 488 5.12 13.45 19.98
N PHE A 489 6.09 14.35 19.94
CA PHE A 489 6.71 14.80 18.69
C PHE A 489 8.18 15.17 18.93
N TYR A 490 8.97 15.10 17.88
CA TYR A 490 10.38 15.48 17.91
C TYR A 490 10.53 16.90 17.36
N ASN A 491 11.19 17.77 18.10
CA ASN A 491 11.48 19.13 17.64
C ASN A 491 12.72 19.70 18.35
N ASP A 492 13.53 20.46 17.61
CA ASP A 492 14.72 21.15 18.13
C ASP A 492 15.72 20.25 18.88
N GLY A 493 15.88 18.99 18.44
CA GLY A 493 16.85 18.06 19.03
C GLY A 493 16.29 17.16 20.15
N ASP A 494 15.06 17.43 20.59
CA ASP A 494 14.44 16.80 21.75
C ASP A 494 13.08 16.19 21.42
N TRP A 495 12.64 15.24 22.26
CA TRP A 495 11.27 14.74 22.23
C TRP A 495 10.41 15.53 23.22
N HIS A 496 9.26 16.00 22.75
CA HIS A 496 8.29 16.75 23.55
C HIS A 496 7.01 15.94 23.71
N LEU A 497 6.38 16.08 24.88
CA LEU A 497 5.13 15.42 25.23
C LEU A 497 4.07 16.46 25.59
N TYR A 498 2.94 16.42 24.89
CA TYR A 498 1.77 17.24 25.17
C TYR A 498 0.69 16.42 25.86
N ASP A 499 0.35 16.76 27.11
CA ASP A 499 -0.81 16.18 27.82
C ASP A 499 -2.08 16.91 27.39
N VAL A 500 -2.91 16.25 26.59
CA VAL A 500 -4.17 16.75 26.01
C VAL A 500 -5.15 17.16 27.11
N LYS A 501 -5.20 16.41 28.21
CA LYS A 501 -6.11 16.66 29.32
C LYS A 501 -5.68 17.89 30.13
N LYS A 502 -4.37 18.04 30.37
CA LYS A 502 -3.80 19.16 31.13
C LYS A 502 -3.54 20.40 30.26
N LYS A 503 -3.56 20.26 28.93
CA LYS A 503 -3.13 21.26 27.95
C LYS A 503 -1.73 21.78 28.27
N LYS A 504 -0.80 20.87 28.52
CA LYS A 504 0.56 21.17 28.96
C LYS A 504 1.58 20.46 28.07
N LEU A 505 2.55 21.23 27.59
CA LEU A 505 3.73 20.75 26.87
C LEU A 505 4.91 20.59 27.85
N GLU A 506 5.65 19.50 27.72
CA GLU A 506 6.86 19.19 28.50
C GLU A 506 7.94 18.62 27.58
N ASN A 507 9.21 18.95 27.84
CA ASN A 507 10.35 18.29 27.20
C ASN A 507 10.56 16.94 27.89
N LEU A 508 10.42 15.84 27.14
CA LEU A 508 10.45 14.47 27.64
C LEU A 508 11.88 13.95 27.78
N THR A 509 12.83 14.53 27.06
CA THR A 509 14.26 14.16 27.06
C THR A 509 15.11 15.03 27.98
N ASP A 510 14.51 16.05 28.61
CA ASP A 510 15.19 16.89 29.60
C ASP A 510 15.75 16.05 30.75
N GLY A 511 17.04 16.22 31.02
CA GLY A 511 17.75 15.50 32.08
C GLY A 511 18.30 14.12 31.69
N ILE A 512 18.15 13.67 30.44
CA ILE A 512 18.83 12.47 29.93
C ILE A 512 20.17 12.90 29.28
N GLU A 513 21.29 12.39 29.76
CA GLU A 513 22.64 12.79 29.31
C GLU A 513 23.09 12.11 27.99
N VAL A 514 22.22 12.07 26.97
CA VAL A 514 22.52 11.59 25.60
C VAL A 514 21.84 12.48 24.55
N SER A 515 22.33 12.43 23.30
CA SER A 515 21.66 13.12 22.18
C SER A 515 20.55 12.24 21.60
N PHE A 516 19.39 12.83 21.37
CA PHE A 516 18.30 12.22 20.57
C PHE A 516 18.29 12.73 19.12
N ALA A 517 19.07 13.77 18.84
CA ALA A 517 19.35 14.27 17.50
C ALA A 517 20.44 13.43 16.82
N ASN A 518 20.27 13.20 15.52
CA ASN A 518 21.22 12.44 14.72
C ASN A 518 22.63 13.08 14.76
N GLU A 519 23.54 12.41 15.47
CA GLU A 519 24.91 12.82 15.72
C GLU A 519 25.78 12.83 14.46
N ASP A 520 25.39 12.08 13.41
CA ASP A 520 26.09 11.98 12.14
C ASP A 520 25.50 12.91 11.05
N HIS A 521 24.54 13.77 11.40
CA HIS A 521 23.87 14.63 10.42
C HIS A 521 24.80 15.70 9.86
N ASP A 522 24.99 15.72 8.54
CA ASP A 522 25.90 16.60 7.82
C ASP A 522 25.24 17.42 6.70
N TYR A 523 23.90 17.45 6.66
CA TYR A 523 23.12 18.18 5.67
C TYR A 523 22.67 19.56 6.20
N PRO A 524 22.32 20.52 5.32
CA PRO A 524 21.94 21.88 5.72
C PRO A 524 20.48 21.97 6.19
N MET A 525 20.10 21.17 7.19
CA MET A 525 18.79 21.18 7.85
C MET A 525 18.94 20.81 9.33
N ASP A 526 17.86 20.89 10.11
CA ASP A 526 17.88 20.47 11.50
C ASP A 526 18.08 18.93 11.60
N PRO A 527 18.90 18.46 12.55
CA PRO A 527 19.20 17.03 12.66
C PRO A 527 17.92 16.26 13.03
N PRO A 528 17.53 15.25 12.24
CA PRO A 528 16.36 14.43 12.56
C PRO A 528 16.63 13.60 13.82
N GLY A 529 15.56 13.21 14.51
CA GLY A 529 15.66 12.27 15.62
C GLY A 529 15.90 10.84 15.14
N TYR A 530 16.31 9.95 16.05
CA TYR A 530 16.47 8.51 15.76
C TYR A 530 15.15 7.72 15.72
N GLY A 531 14.01 8.40 15.91
CA GLY A 531 12.67 7.82 15.89
C GLY A 531 12.18 7.34 17.26
N LEU A 532 10.96 6.82 17.25
CA LEU A 532 10.32 6.16 18.37
C LEU A 532 9.87 4.77 17.92
N SER A 533 9.68 3.85 18.86
CA SER A 533 9.08 2.54 18.60
C SER A 533 7.56 2.65 18.67
N GLU A 534 7.00 2.41 19.84
CA GLU A 534 5.57 2.36 20.13
C GLU A 534 5.29 2.94 21.53
N TRP A 535 4.01 3.03 21.86
CA TRP A 535 3.55 3.32 23.21
C TRP A 535 3.32 2.03 23.98
N LEU A 536 3.42 2.07 25.31
CA LEU A 536 2.75 1.04 26.10
C LEU A 536 1.24 1.12 25.86
N ALA A 537 0.57 -0.03 25.80
CA ALA A 537 -0.87 -0.14 25.56
C ALA A 537 -1.71 0.70 26.54
N ASP A 538 -1.25 0.85 27.79
CA ASP A 538 -1.90 1.68 28.82
C ASP A 538 -1.51 3.16 28.78
N SER A 539 -0.73 3.58 27.78
CA SER A 539 -0.21 4.93 27.58
C SER A 539 0.70 5.45 28.71
N SER A 540 1.23 4.58 29.59
CA SER A 540 2.04 4.97 30.74
C SER A 540 3.50 5.29 30.41
N ALA A 541 4.00 4.80 29.28
CA ALA A 541 5.33 5.10 28.77
C ALA A 541 5.36 5.04 27.24
N VAL A 542 6.41 5.61 26.67
CA VAL A 542 6.74 5.58 25.25
C VAL A 542 8.20 5.16 25.09
N PHE A 543 8.49 4.43 24.03
CA PHE A 543 9.84 3.96 23.72
C PHE A 543 10.45 4.84 22.63
N ILE A 544 11.53 5.56 22.96
CA ILE A 544 12.26 6.44 22.04
C ILE A 544 13.69 5.94 21.87
N TYR A 545 14.29 6.26 20.73
CA TYR A 545 15.65 5.84 20.41
C TYR A 545 16.63 6.99 20.55
N ASP A 546 17.82 6.68 21.08
CA ASP A 546 19.02 7.43 20.73
C ASP A 546 19.73 6.72 19.55
N LYS A 547 20.97 7.11 19.23
CA LYS A 547 21.73 6.48 18.14
C LYS A 547 21.74 4.96 18.24
N TYR A 548 21.94 4.42 19.43
CA TYR A 548 22.21 2.99 19.65
C TYR A 548 21.20 2.31 20.59
N ASP A 549 20.72 3.02 21.60
CA ASP A 549 20.00 2.46 22.74
C ASP A 549 18.49 2.79 22.71
N ILE A 550 17.72 1.95 23.41
CA ILE A 550 16.26 2.07 23.53
C ILE A 550 15.91 2.61 24.91
N TRP A 551 15.16 3.71 24.95
CA TRP A 551 14.75 4.39 26.17
C TRP A 551 13.25 4.26 26.38
N ARG A 552 12.87 3.68 27.53
CA ARG A 552 11.49 3.72 28.03
C ARG A 552 11.30 4.98 28.86
N VAL A 553 10.41 5.87 28.42
CA VAL A 553 10.17 7.15 29.08
C VAL A 553 8.73 7.25 29.61
N PRO A 554 8.52 7.41 30.93
CA PRO A 554 7.18 7.56 31.51
C PRO A 554 6.45 8.83 31.08
N THR A 555 5.13 8.76 30.91
CA THR A 555 4.30 9.88 30.39
C THR A 555 3.68 10.78 31.46
N ASP A 556 3.60 10.35 32.73
CA ASP A 556 3.04 11.12 33.85
C ASP A 556 4.07 11.31 34.98
N GLY A 557 5.32 11.55 34.58
CA GLY A 557 6.48 11.68 35.46
C GLY A 557 7.09 10.33 35.87
N GLY A 558 8.35 10.37 36.30
CA GLY A 558 9.16 9.19 36.59
C GLY A 558 10.58 9.38 36.08
N GLN A 559 11.42 8.36 36.25
CA GLN A 559 12.76 8.36 35.67
C GLN A 559 12.75 7.55 34.37
N PRO A 560 13.31 8.10 33.26
CA PRO A 560 13.58 7.34 32.06
C PRO A 560 14.50 6.14 32.34
N THR A 561 14.27 5.02 31.68
CA THR A 561 15.09 3.80 31.79
C THR A 561 15.65 3.42 30.43
N CYS A 562 16.97 3.29 30.33
CA CYS A 562 17.62 2.68 29.17
C CYS A 562 17.47 1.15 29.25
N LEU A 563 16.65 0.58 28.38
CA LEU A 563 16.32 -0.86 28.40
C LEU A 563 17.49 -1.74 27.99
N THR A 564 18.32 -1.23 27.09
CA THR A 564 19.55 -1.86 26.63
C THR A 564 20.72 -1.64 27.61
N ALA A 565 20.47 -1.01 28.77
CA ALA A 565 21.46 -0.74 29.82
C ALA A 565 22.75 -0.02 29.32
N GLY A 566 22.60 0.76 28.25
CA GLY A 566 23.70 1.47 27.56
C GLY A 566 24.67 0.55 26.83
N GLU A 567 24.33 -0.72 26.59
CA GLU A 567 25.20 -1.61 25.82
C GLU A 567 25.31 -1.19 24.35
N GLY A 568 24.26 -0.61 23.76
CA GLY A 568 24.31 -0.15 22.37
C GLY A 568 25.44 0.86 22.15
N ARG A 569 25.50 1.90 22.99
CA ARG A 569 26.59 2.89 22.99
C ARG A 569 27.96 2.31 23.36
N LYS A 570 28.05 1.23 24.14
CA LYS A 570 29.34 0.60 24.50
C LYS A 570 29.90 -0.28 23.40
N SER A 571 29.03 -0.87 22.57
CA SER A 571 29.41 -1.83 21.52
C SER A 571 29.17 -1.31 20.10
N ASP A 572 28.88 -0.02 19.92
CA ASP A 572 28.51 0.58 18.63
C ASP A 572 27.43 -0.24 17.89
N THR A 573 26.44 -0.74 18.65
CA THR A 573 25.38 -1.62 18.18
C THR A 573 24.04 -0.91 18.28
N VAL A 574 23.38 -0.72 17.14
CA VAL A 574 22.07 -0.08 17.04
C VAL A 574 21.00 -1.10 17.35
N PHE A 575 20.24 -0.88 18.41
CA PHE A 575 19.09 -1.71 18.79
C PHE A 575 17.78 -1.04 18.36
N ARG A 576 16.91 -1.78 17.67
CA ARG A 576 15.56 -1.35 17.31
C ARG A 576 14.57 -2.47 17.63
N VAL A 577 13.37 -2.09 18.09
CA VAL A 577 12.28 -3.05 18.29
C VAL A 577 11.79 -3.51 16.92
N ILE A 578 11.57 -4.82 16.80
CA ILE A 578 10.89 -5.41 15.65
C ILE A 578 9.42 -5.48 15.97
N ASP A 579 8.62 -4.81 15.15
CA ASP A 579 7.17 -4.97 15.14
C ASP A 579 6.83 -6.34 14.54
N LEU A 580 6.24 -7.20 15.36
CA LEU A 580 5.85 -8.56 14.99
C LEU A 580 4.38 -8.67 14.59
N ASP A 581 3.59 -7.66 14.91
CA ASP A 581 2.16 -7.62 14.67
C ASP A 581 1.81 -6.19 14.25
N PRO A 582 1.87 -5.88 12.94
CA PRO A 582 1.61 -4.54 12.43
C PRO A 582 0.19 -4.03 12.74
N ASP A 583 -0.69 -4.91 13.24
CA ASP A 583 -2.05 -4.58 13.67
C ASP A 583 -2.12 -4.14 15.15
N GLU A 584 -1.09 -4.44 15.92
CA GLU A 584 -0.91 -4.00 17.30
C GLU A 584 0.08 -2.84 17.37
N GLU A 585 -0.41 -1.60 17.24
CA GLU A 585 0.43 -0.39 17.37
C GLU A 585 0.89 -0.11 18.83
N THR A 586 0.91 -1.12 19.71
CA THR A 586 1.22 -0.96 21.14
C THR A 586 2.00 -2.12 21.75
N ILE A 587 2.88 -1.78 22.69
CA ILE A 587 3.62 -2.74 23.50
C ILE A 587 2.80 -3.12 24.75
N ALA A 588 2.56 -4.43 24.92
CA ALA A 588 1.97 -4.97 26.14
C ALA A 588 2.86 -4.73 27.38
N GLN A 589 2.24 -4.45 28.53
CA GLN A 589 2.99 -4.39 29.79
C GLN A 589 3.63 -5.73 30.12
N ASP A 590 4.89 -5.70 30.52
CA ASP A 590 5.71 -6.86 30.86
C ASP A 590 5.86 -7.89 29.70
N GLY A 591 5.56 -7.47 28.46
CA GLY A 591 5.79 -8.24 27.24
C GLY A 591 7.29 -8.40 26.93
N GLN A 592 7.60 -9.40 26.11
CA GLN A 592 8.94 -9.60 25.55
C GLN A 592 9.04 -8.85 24.23
N LEU A 593 10.03 -7.98 24.10
CA LEU A 593 10.35 -7.26 22.87
C LEU A 593 11.40 -8.06 22.10
N LEU A 594 11.15 -8.30 20.82
CA LEU A 594 12.17 -8.76 19.89
C LEU A 594 12.91 -7.54 19.35
N LEU A 595 14.24 -7.60 19.33
CA LEU A 595 15.08 -6.53 18.84
C LEU A 595 15.91 -6.99 17.65
N GLU A 596 16.00 -6.12 16.65
CA GLU A 596 17.06 -6.15 15.67
C GLU A 596 18.27 -5.38 16.23
N ALA A 597 19.45 -5.93 16.01
CA ALA A 597 20.71 -5.33 16.40
C ALA A 597 21.65 -5.25 15.20
N TYR A 598 22.18 -4.06 14.93
CA TYR A 598 23.12 -3.82 13.83
C TYR A 598 24.40 -3.19 14.34
N HIS A 599 25.55 -3.82 14.11
CA HIS A 599 26.83 -3.22 14.49
C HIS A 599 27.26 -2.16 13.46
N ASP A 600 27.34 -0.89 13.90
CA ASP A 600 27.60 0.27 13.04
C ASP A 600 28.99 0.28 12.39
N LEU A 601 29.95 -0.48 12.89
CA LEU A 601 31.29 -0.57 12.31
C LEU A 601 31.54 -1.92 11.63
N GLU A 602 31.11 -3.02 12.24
CA GLU A 602 31.36 -4.37 11.73
C GLU A 602 30.31 -4.84 10.72
N LYS A 603 29.17 -4.13 10.60
CA LYS A 603 28.15 -4.32 9.57
C LYS A 603 27.53 -5.73 9.56
N HIS A 604 27.24 -6.25 10.75
CA HIS A 604 26.50 -7.51 10.94
C HIS A 604 25.24 -7.28 11.77
N ASP A 605 24.28 -8.17 11.52
CA ASP A 605 22.96 -8.18 12.14
C ASP A 605 22.84 -9.31 13.17
N ALA A 606 22.04 -9.07 14.20
CA ALA A 606 21.71 -10.05 15.23
C ALA A 606 20.30 -9.82 15.77
N LEU A 607 19.70 -10.87 16.34
CA LEU A 607 18.42 -10.80 17.03
C LEU A 607 18.62 -10.95 18.54
N PHE A 608 17.93 -10.10 19.29
CA PHE A 608 17.90 -10.12 20.75
C PHE A 608 16.46 -10.14 21.24
N SER A 609 16.27 -10.47 22.51
CA SER A 609 15.00 -10.22 23.16
C SER A 609 15.21 -9.68 24.57
N ILE A 610 14.34 -8.75 24.96
CA ILE A 610 14.37 -8.09 26.26
C ILE A 610 12.95 -8.01 26.83
N GLY A 611 12.81 -7.77 28.14
CA GLY A 611 11.53 -7.39 28.71
C GLY A 611 11.22 -5.92 28.40
N SER A 612 9.93 -5.60 28.25
CA SER A 612 9.44 -4.22 28.10
C SER A 612 9.50 -3.39 29.39
N SER A 613 9.84 -4.01 30.53
CA SER A 613 9.80 -3.42 31.87
C SER A 613 11.16 -3.08 32.45
#